data_AF-A0A9D4WFE7-F1
#
_entry.id   AF-A0A9D4WFE7-F1
#
_cell.length_a   1.000
_cell.length_b   1.000
_cell.length_c   1.000
_cell.angle_alpha   90.00
_cell.angle_beta   90.00
_cell.angle_gamma   90.00
#
_symmetry.space_group_name_H-M   'P 1'
#
loop_
_entity.id
_entity.type
_entity.pdbx_description
1 polymer ?
#
loop_
_entity_poly.entity_id
_entity_poly.type
_entity_poly.pdbx_seq_one_letter_code
_entity_poly.pdbx_strand_id
1 'polypeptide(L)'
;MTDTVKGKLRLGARILRVGGVEKVFMQLFSVTDGEKLLKASQCYLSTTSGPIAGLLFISTHKVAFCSEKSIKIASPKGEFIRVHYKVCIPHEKIERVNQSQNVKKPSEKYIEIVTMDGFDFWFMDFFNYRKALRYLQWAISQSQREKL
;
A
#
# COMPACT_ATOMS: atom_id res chain seq x y z
N MET A 1 16.13 10.00 -34.46
CA MET A 1 15.11 10.23 -33.41
C MET A 1 15.15 9.04 -32.46
N THR A 2 15.68 9.22 -31.26
CA THR A 2 15.83 8.14 -30.28
C THR A 2 14.51 7.94 -29.54
N ASP A 3 13.71 6.97 -30.00
CA ASP A 3 12.58 6.45 -29.25
C ASP A 3 13.06 5.88 -27.91
N THR A 4 13.05 6.72 -26.89
CA THR A 4 13.31 6.28 -25.52
C THR A 4 12.13 5.42 -25.14
N VAL A 5 12.34 4.10 -25.05
CA VAL A 5 11.38 3.18 -24.45
C VAL A 5 11.16 3.67 -23.01
N LYS A 6 10.17 4.55 -22.80
CA LYS A 6 9.62 4.99 -21.50
C LYS A 6 8.93 3.76 -20.88
N GLY A 7 9.76 2.79 -20.55
CA GLY A 7 9.39 1.42 -20.22
C GLY A 7 8.53 1.41 -18.97
N LYS A 8 7.41 0.69 -19.05
CA LYS A 8 6.48 0.40 -17.97
C LYS A 8 7.24 -0.18 -16.76
N LEU A 9 7.75 0.65 -15.86
CA LEU A 9 8.53 0.19 -14.72
C LEU A 9 7.58 -0.45 -13.71
N ARG A 10 7.63 -1.79 -13.62
CA ARG A 10 6.96 -2.54 -12.56
C ARG A 10 7.70 -2.30 -11.25
N LEU A 11 6.95 -2.28 -10.14
CA LEU A 11 7.51 -2.08 -8.81
C LEU A 11 8.61 -3.11 -8.46
N GLY A 12 8.48 -4.37 -8.90
CA GLY A 12 9.53 -5.39 -8.74
C GLY A 12 10.85 -5.06 -9.44
N ALA A 13 10.81 -4.54 -10.68
CA ALA A 13 12.02 -4.11 -11.39
C ALA A 13 12.66 -2.88 -10.71
N ARG A 14 11.83 -2.01 -10.11
CA ARG A 14 12.32 -0.88 -9.31
C ARG A 14 13.02 -1.34 -8.04
N ILE A 15 12.50 -2.36 -7.35
CA ILE A 15 13.12 -2.94 -6.14
C ILE A 15 14.54 -3.43 -6.44
N LEU A 16 14.74 -4.16 -7.56
CA LEU A 16 16.06 -4.62 -7.96
C LEU A 16 17.01 -3.45 -8.27
N ARG A 17 16.54 -2.47 -9.04
CA ARG A 17 17.37 -1.32 -9.44
C ARG A 17 17.76 -0.42 -8.27
N VAL A 18 16.83 -0.17 -7.36
CA VAL A 18 17.03 0.71 -6.20
C VAL A 18 17.76 -0.03 -5.06
N GLY A 19 17.88 -1.35 -5.15
CA GLY A 19 18.66 -2.16 -4.23
C GLY A 19 17.91 -2.53 -2.95
N GLY A 20 16.60 -2.76 -3.04
CA GLY A 20 15.81 -3.28 -1.92
C GLY A 20 14.44 -2.61 -1.74
N VAL A 21 13.58 -3.29 -0.99
CA VAL A 21 12.19 -2.86 -0.75
C VAL A 21 12.14 -1.61 0.14
N GLU A 22 13.01 -1.53 1.14
CA GLU A 22 13.09 -0.38 2.06
C GLU A 22 13.47 0.91 1.34
N LYS A 23 14.51 0.86 0.49
CA LYS A 23 14.90 2.02 -0.32
C LYS A 23 13.79 2.44 -1.28
N VAL A 24 13.03 1.49 -1.83
CA VAL A 24 11.85 1.80 -2.65
C VAL A 24 10.76 2.47 -1.83
N PHE A 25 10.48 2.01 -0.62
CA PHE A 25 9.54 2.66 0.30
C PHE A 25 9.94 4.11 0.56
N MET A 26 11.21 4.35 0.91
CA MET A 26 11.75 5.70 1.16
C MET A 26 11.68 6.63 -0.06
N GLN A 27 11.82 6.10 -1.28
CA GLN A 27 11.66 6.91 -2.48
C GLN A 27 10.20 7.13 -2.90
N LEU A 28 9.27 6.26 -2.47
CA LEU A 28 7.86 6.33 -2.85
C LEU A 28 7.04 7.20 -1.92
N PHE A 29 7.42 7.24 -0.64
CA PHE A 29 6.70 7.93 0.42
C PHE A 29 7.69 8.81 1.17
N SER A 30 7.26 9.99 1.59
CA SER A 30 8.05 10.81 2.50
C SER A 30 8.23 10.05 3.81
N VAL A 31 9.49 9.83 4.20
CA VAL A 31 9.87 9.12 5.43
C VAL A 31 10.42 10.14 6.42
N THR A 32 9.89 10.15 7.64
CA THR A 32 10.34 11.06 8.70
C THR A 32 11.55 10.47 9.43
N ASP A 33 12.30 11.32 10.14
CA ASP A 33 13.45 10.85 10.92
C ASP A 33 13.03 9.78 11.93
N GLY A 34 13.77 8.66 11.94
CA GLY A 34 13.49 7.51 12.81
C GLY A 34 12.40 6.54 12.31
N GLU A 35 11.71 6.84 11.21
CA GLU A 35 10.74 5.91 10.62
C GLU A 35 11.45 4.72 9.95
N LYS A 36 11.04 3.50 10.31
CA LYS A 36 11.62 2.25 9.81
C LYS A 36 10.56 1.42 9.12
N LEU A 37 10.91 0.80 8.00
CA LEU A 37 10.05 -0.19 7.35
C LEU A 37 10.06 -1.50 8.17
N LEU A 38 8.89 -1.94 8.61
CA LEU A 38 8.73 -3.18 9.39
C LEU A 38 8.40 -4.36 8.48
N LYS A 39 7.52 -4.13 7.51
CA LYS A 39 7.06 -5.19 6.61
C LYS A 39 6.65 -4.65 5.25
N ALA A 40 6.88 -5.45 4.22
CA ALA A 40 6.22 -5.31 2.93
C ALA A 40 5.55 -6.63 2.53
N SER A 41 4.36 -6.54 1.93
CA SER A 41 3.60 -7.70 1.47
C SER A 41 2.93 -7.38 0.13
N GLN A 42 2.95 -8.33 -0.81
CA GLN A 42 2.12 -8.27 -2.01
C GLN A 42 0.66 -8.47 -1.61
N CYS A 43 -0.21 -7.65 -2.19
CA CYS A 43 -1.65 -7.70 -2.03
C CYS A 43 -2.34 -6.93 -3.16
N TYR A 44 -3.67 -6.88 -3.09
CA TYR A 44 -4.50 -6.05 -3.94
C TYR A 44 -5.26 -5.05 -3.09
N LEU A 45 -5.38 -3.82 -3.57
CA LEU A 45 -6.34 -2.84 -3.07
C LEU A 45 -7.66 -3.04 -3.82
N SER A 46 -8.73 -3.37 -3.12
CA SER A 46 -10.06 -3.46 -3.71
C SER A 46 -10.59 -2.06 -4.01
N THR A 47 -11.07 -1.85 -5.24
CA THR A 47 -11.69 -0.59 -5.67
C THR A 47 -12.96 -0.88 -6.46
N THR A 48 -13.81 0.13 -6.66
CA THR A 48 -15.03 0.02 -7.47
C THR A 48 -14.75 -0.33 -8.94
N SER A 49 -13.58 0.03 -9.46
CA SER A 49 -13.13 -0.34 -10.82
C SER A 49 -12.40 -1.68 -10.87
N GLY A 50 -12.37 -2.42 -9.75
CA GLY A 50 -11.73 -3.71 -9.58
C GLY A 50 -10.44 -3.65 -8.75
N PRO A 51 -9.86 -4.82 -8.40
CA PRO A 51 -8.68 -4.90 -7.56
C PRO A 51 -7.41 -4.37 -8.25
N ILE A 52 -6.61 -3.58 -7.54
CA ILE A 52 -5.34 -3.03 -8.01
C ILE A 52 -4.20 -3.79 -7.33
N ALA A 53 -3.40 -4.53 -8.10
CA ALA A 53 -2.20 -5.21 -7.59
C ALA A 53 -1.14 -4.21 -7.11
N GLY A 54 -0.52 -4.47 -5.96
CA GLY A 54 0.52 -3.61 -5.41
C GLY A 54 1.29 -4.22 -4.24
N LEU A 55 2.09 -3.37 -3.60
CA LEU A 55 2.74 -3.66 -2.34
C LEU A 55 2.14 -2.81 -1.23
N LEU A 56 1.77 -3.48 -0.14
CA LEU A 56 1.50 -2.85 1.14
C LEU A 56 2.79 -2.81 1.96
N PHE A 57 3.14 -1.61 2.41
CA PHE A 57 4.24 -1.30 3.30
C PHE A 57 3.67 -0.95 4.67
N ILE A 58 4.27 -1.49 5.73
CA ILE A 58 3.97 -1.18 7.12
C ILE A 58 5.27 -0.66 7.72
N SER A 59 5.31 0.61 8.07
CA SER A 59 6.41 1.22 8.80
C SER A 59 6.06 1.39 10.27
N THR A 60 6.96 1.94 11.08
CA THR A 60 6.66 2.32 12.45
C THR A 60 5.63 3.45 12.56
N HIS A 61 5.39 4.21 11.48
CA HIS A 61 4.56 5.41 11.49
C HIS A 61 3.30 5.32 10.63
N LYS A 62 3.30 4.47 9.59
CA LYS A 62 2.21 4.44 8.61
C LYS A 62 2.06 3.10 7.93
N VAL A 63 0.83 2.88 7.45
CA VAL A 63 0.53 1.88 6.44
C VAL A 63 0.46 2.58 5.08
N ALA A 64 1.22 2.10 4.10
CA ALA A 64 1.29 2.70 2.77
C ALA A 64 1.10 1.64 1.68
N PHE A 65 0.45 1.98 0.58
CA PHE A 65 0.25 1.10 -0.56
C PHE A 65 0.70 1.77 -1.85
N CYS A 66 1.35 1.02 -2.74
CA CYS A 66 1.67 1.49 -4.08
C CYS A 66 1.34 0.41 -5.12
N SER A 67 0.62 0.79 -6.18
CA SER A 67 0.30 -0.11 -7.29
C SER A 67 1.56 -0.61 -8.00
N GLU A 68 1.55 -1.84 -8.49
CA GLU A 68 2.68 -2.39 -9.26
C GLU A 68 2.85 -1.70 -10.62
N LYS A 69 1.73 -1.36 -11.25
CA LYS A 69 1.64 -0.72 -12.56
C LYS A 69 1.24 0.74 -12.40
N SER A 70 1.81 1.61 -13.21
CA SER A 70 1.31 2.97 -13.36
C SER A 70 0.07 3.02 -14.24
N ILE A 71 -0.86 3.90 -13.88
CA ILE A 71 -2.03 4.26 -14.67
C ILE A 71 -1.75 5.52 -15.48
N LYS A 72 -2.33 5.60 -16.68
CA LYS A 72 -2.23 6.76 -17.56
C LYS A 72 -3.36 7.71 -17.19
N ILE A 73 -3.05 8.93 -16.77
CA ILE A 73 -4.02 9.96 -16.42
C ILE A 73 -3.79 11.20 -17.29
N ALA A 74 -4.85 11.91 -17.63
CA ALA A 74 -4.74 13.21 -18.27
C ALA A 74 -4.33 14.25 -17.21
N SER A 75 -3.31 15.03 -17.52
CA SER A 75 -2.93 16.20 -16.74
C SER A 75 -3.89 17.36 -17.06
N PRO A 76 -3.98 18.38 -16.19
CA PRO A 76 -4.76 19.59 -16.47
C PRO A 76 -4.35 20.31 -17.77
N LYS A 77 -3.14 20.06 -18.27
CA LYS A 77 -2.62 20.65 -19.52
C LYS A 77 -2.92 19.79 -20.77
N GLY A 78 -3.71 18.73 -20.64
CA GLY A 78 -4.05 17.83 -21.74
C GLY A 78 -3.00 16.76 -22.06
N GLU A 79 -1.80 16.84 -21.47
CA GLU A 79 -0.78 15.80 -21.60
C GLU A 79 -1.13 14.57 -20.77
N PHE A 80 -0.81 13.38 -21.26
CA PHE A 80 -0.97 12.17 -20.47
C PHE A 80 0.28 11.85 -19.66
N ILE A 81 0.12 11.78 -18.33
CA ILE A 81 1.17 11.36 -17.41
C ILE A 81 0.90 9.96 -16.88
N ARG A 82 1.96 9.29 -16.41
CA ARG A 82 1.86 7.98 -15.76
C ARG A 82 2.12 8.12 -14.29
N VAL A 83 1.15 7.74 -13.47
CA VAL A 83 1.26 7.79 -12.01
C VAL A 83 0.94 6.42 -11.42
N HIS A 84 1.53 6.11 -10.27
CA HIS A 84 1.13 4.94 -9.49
C HIS A 84 -0.02 5.33 -8.57
N TYR A 85 -0.99 4.43 -8.40
CA TYR A 85 -1.99 4.59 -7.36
C TYR A 85 -1.31 4.39 -6.01
N LYS A 86 -1.46 5.37 -5.11
CA LYS A 86 -0.83 5.36 -3.79
C LYS A 86 -1.86 5.62 -2.70
N VAL A 87 -1.71 4.92 -1.59
CA VAL A 87 -2.42 5.20 -0.34
C VAL A 87 -1.36 5.38 0.75
N CYS A 88 -1.56 6.33 1.65
CA CYS A 88 -0.68 6.57 2.78
C CYS A 88 -1.54 6.93 3.98
N ILE A 89 -1.58 6.04 4.97
CA ILE A 89 -2.42 6.15 6.16
C ILE A 89 -1.51 6.20 7.39
N PRO A 90 -1.33 7.37 8.01
CA PRO A 90 -0.62 7.48 9.27
C PRO A 90 -1.30 6.64 10.36
N HIS A 91 -0.51 6.01 11.23
CA HIS A 91 -1.05 5.15 12.30
C HIS A 91 -2.01 5.90 13.22
N GLU A 92 -1.76 7.19 13.48
CA GLU A 92 -2.64 8.06 14.27
C GLU A 92 -4.00 8.32 13.63
N LYS A 93 -4.14 8.06 12.33
CA LYS A 93 -5.40 8.17 11.60
C LYS A 93 -6.10 6.83 11.45
N ILE A 94 -5.48 5.71 11.87
CA ILE A 94 -6.11 4.40 11.81
C ILE A 94 -6.91 4.17 13.08
N GLU A 95 -8.20 3.99 12.92
CA GLU A 95 -9.13 3.67 13.99
C GLU A 95 -9.06 2.18 14.33
N ARG A 96 -9.19 1.31 13.32
CA ARG A 96 -9.20 -0.15 13.51
C ARG A 96 -8.76 -0.90 12.26
N VAL A 97 -8.33 -2.14 12.48
CA VAL A 97 -7.99 -3.10 11.41
C VAL A 97 -8.83 -4.36 11.61
N ASN A 98 -9.76 -4.61 10.68
CA ASN A 98 -10.71 -5.71 10.76
C ASN A 98 -10.39 -6.80 9.74
N GLN A 99 -10.82 -8.02 10.06
CA GLN A 99 -10.90 -9.11 9.10
C GLN A 99 -12.32 -9.19 8.52
N SER A 100 -12.42 -9.49 7.24
CA SER A 100 -13.69 -9.75 6.56
C SER A 100 -13.52 -10.82 5.48
N GLN A 101 -14.62 -11.34 4.97
CA GLN A 101 -14.64 -12.32 3.88
C GLN A 101 -15.86 -12.09 2.98
N ASN A 102 -15.72 -12.43 1.71
CA ASN A 102 -16.85 -12.35 0.78
C ASN A 102 -17.93 -13.37 1.17
N VAL A 103 -19.18 -12.89 1.30
CA VAL A 103 -20.33 -13.73 1.68
C VAL A 103 -20.58 -14.85 0.67
N LYS A 104 -20.45 -14.56 -0.63
CA LYS A 104 -20.66 -15.53 -1.70
C LYS A 104 -19.44 -16.43 -1.93
N LYS A 105 -18.25 -15.94 -1.60
CA LYS A 105 -16.98 -16.66 -1.81
C LYS A 105 -16.06 -16.54 -0.58
N PRO A 106 -16.30 -17.32 0.48
CA PRO A 106 -15.56 -17.20 1.75
C PRO A 106 -14.04 -17.42 1.67
N SER A 107 -13.54 -17.97 0.54
CA SER A 107 -12.10 -18.05 0.27
C SER A 107 -11.46 -16.69 0.00
N GLU A 108 -12.23 -15.70 -0.46
CA GLU A 108 -11.80 -14.31 -0.61
C GLU A 108 -11.86 -13.60 0.73
N LYS A 109 -10.68 -13.34 1.30
CA LYS A 109 -10.52 -12.69 2.60
C LYS A 109 -9.97 -11.29 2.42
N TYR A 110 -10.50 -10.39 3.21
CA TYR A 110 -10.19 -8.97 3.18
C TYR A 110 -9.65 -8.52 4.53
N ILE A 111 -8.68 -7.63 4.50
CA ILE A 111 -8.27 -6.82 5.63
C ILE A 111 -8.80 -5.42 5.37
N GLU A 112 -9.69 -4.96 6.24
CA GLU A 112 -10.24 -3.61 6.22
C GLU A 112 -9.44 -2.74 7.17
N ILE A 113 -8.98 -1.59 6.70
CA ILE A 113 -8.39 -0.53 7.54
C ILE A 113 -9.38 0.63 7.55
N VAL A 114 -9.93 0.92 8.73
CA VAL A 114 -10.84 2.05 8.93
C VAL A 114 -10.08 3.21 9.53
N THR A 115 -10.31 4.39 8.99
CA THR A 115 -9.68 5.64 9.41
C THR A 115 -10.62 6.46 10.28
N MET A 116 -10.05 7.32 11.13
CA MET A 116 -10.79 8.14 12.11
C MET A 116 -11.79 9.11 11.47
N ASP A 117 -11.58 9.48 10.22
CA ASP A 117 -12.47 10.33 9.40
C ASP A 117 -13.51 9.52 8.60
N GLY A 118 -13.61 8.22 8.86
CA GLY A 118 -14.68 7.35 8.33
C GLY A 118 -14.41 6.73 6.97
N PHE A 119 -13.22 6.91 6.39
CA PHE A 119 -12.82 6.16 5.19
C PHE A 119 -12.36 4.75 5.54
N ASP A 120 -12.56 3.83 4.59
CA ASP A 120 -12.14 2.44 4.68
C ASP A 120 -11.27 2.03 3.47
N PHE A 121 -10.27 1.19 3.74
CA PHE A 121 -9.39 0.65 2.71
C PHE A 121 -9.36 -0.88 2.80
N TRP A 122 -9.76 -1.52 1.72
CA TRP A 122 -9.95 -2.97 1.65
C TRP A 122 -8.80 -3.62 0.90
N PHE A 123 -8.00 -4.42 1.60
CA PHE A 123 -6.90 -5.17 1.00
C PHE A 123 -7.20 -6.66 0.94
N MET A 124 -6.83 -7.32 -0.16
CA MET A 124 -7.12 -8.75 -0.39
C MET A 124 -5.94 -9.46 -1.03
N ASP A 125 -6.06 -10.79 -1.19
CA ASP A 125 -5.10 -11.64 -1.90
C ASP A 125 -3.65 -11.52 -1.40
N PHE A 126 -3.49 -11.39 -0.08
CA PHE A 126 -2.19 -11.51 0.56
C PHE A 126 -1.67 -12.94 0.45
N PHE A 127 -0.41 -13.11 0.01
CA PHE A 127 0.26 -14.42 0.00
C PHE A 127 0.19 -15.13 1.35
N ASN A 128 0.27 -14.39 2.46
CA ASN A 128 0.00 -14.91 3.80
C ASN A 128 -0.93 -13.95 4.58
N TYR A 129 -2.23 -14.11 4.36
CA TYR A 129 -3.28 -13.32 5.00
C TYR A 129 -3.15 -13.23 6.53
N ARG A 130 -3.03 -14.38 7.22
CA ARG A 130 -2.95 -14.42 8.70
C ARG A 130 -1.71 -13.70 9.24
N LYS A 131 -0.60 -13.75 8.51
CA LYS A 131 0.61 -13.01 8.89
C LYS A 131 0.41 -11.52 8.67
N ALA A 132 -0.10 -11.10 7.51
CA ALA A 132 -0.36 -9.69 7.21
C ALA A 132 -1.29 -9.04 8.24
N LEU A 133 -2.42 -9.68 8.56
CA LEU A 133 -3.38 -9.19 9.55
C LEU A 133 -2.74 -9.00 10.93
N ARG A 134 -2.03 -10.01 11.43
CA ARG A 134 -1.36 -9.92 12.75
C ARG A 134 -0.32 -8.82 12.80
N TYR A 135 0.46 -8.63 11.73
CA TYR A 135 1.46 -7.56 11.68
C TYR A 135 0.81 -6.17 11.65
N LEU A 136 -0.28 -5.99 10.89
CA LEU A 136 -1.03 -4.72 10.88
C LEU A 136 -1.58 -4.41 12.26
N GLN A 137 -2.32 -5.36 12.87
CA GLN A 137 -2.89 -5.17 14.21
C GLN A 137 -1.80 -4.85 15.24
N TRP A 138 -0.68 -5.58 15.22
CA TRP A 138 0.45 -5.31 16.11
C TRP A 138 1.04 -3.91 15.89
N ALA A 139 1.31 -3.50 14.65
CA ALA A 139 1.89 -2.19 14.35
C ALA A 139 1.00 -1.03 14.82
N ILE A 140 -0.31 -1.13 14.61
CA ILE A 140 -1.27 -0.12 15.07
C ILE A 140 -1.35 -0.09 16.60
N SER A 141 -1.41 -1.24 17.25
CA SER A 141 -1.43 -1.30 18.72
C SER A 141 -0.15 -0.78 19.37
N GLN A 142 1.03 -0.95 18.77
CA GLN A 142 2.26 -0.34 19.28
C GLN A 142 2.19 1.19 19.20
N SER A 143 1.80 1.72 18.04
CA SER A 143 1.70 3.17 17.84
C SER A 143 0.67 3.84 18.76
N GLN A 144 -0.40 3.14 19.13
CA GLN A 144 -1.38 3.63 20.09
C GLN A 144 -0.85 3.64 21.54
N ARG A 145 0.04 2.72 21.91
CA ARG A 145 0.66 2.66 23.25
C ARG A 145 1.69 3.75 23.48
N GLU A 146 2.45 4.13 22.46
CA GLU A 146 3.49 5.18 22.56
C GLU A 146 2.92 6.59 22.80
N LYS A 147 1.58 6.75 22.83
CA LYS A 147 0.88 8.01 23.08
C LYS A 147 0.33 8.16 24.50
N LEU A 148 0.44 7.11 25.32
CA LEU A 148 0.11 7.11 26.75
C LEU A 148 1.36 7.40 27.57
#